data_AF-A0A1L8QUJ6-F1
#
_entry.id   AF-A0A1L8QUJ6-F1
#
_cell.length_a   1.000
_cell.length_b   1.000
_cell.length_c   1.000
_cell.angle_alpha   90.00
_cell.angle_beta   90.00
_cell.angle_gamma   90.00
#
_symmetry.space_group_name_H-M   'P 1'
#
loop_
_entity.id
_entity.type
_entity.pdbx_description
1 polymer ?
#
loop_
_entity_poly.entity_id
_entity_poly.type
_entity_poly.pdbx_seq_one_letter_code
_entity_poly.pdbx_strand_id
1 'polypeptide(L)'
;MGFRKDFLWGGATAANQCEGGDDQDGRGLANVDLAPTGKDRFRVITGEKKMFTFDEEHYYPAKEGIHMYHRYKENIALSGEMGFKTYRLSIAWSRIFPKGYEQEPNEEGLAFYENIFLECRKYGIEPLVTIIHFDCPMHLVEQYGAWRNRKLVGFYENLSRVIFNRYKGLVKYWLTFNEINMILHAPFMGAGLYFEEDDNKEQVKYQAADHELLASAIATKIAHEVDPENQVGCMLAAGTNYACSCKPEDVWAAKKADRKRRKNHLIGTKKLSQATVKSYKTKKNIQEKHGFTCSSECFFLVYHSLGS
;
A
#
# COMPACT_ATOMS: atom_id res chain seq x y z
N MET A 1 20.61 -22.43 -14.48
CA MET A 1 20.23 -22.67 -13.07
C MET A 1 18.72 -22.76 -13.01
N GLY A 2 18.16 -23.75 -12.31
CA GLY A 2 16.72 -23.80 -12.04
C GLY A 2 16.33 -22.85 -10.90
N PHE A 3 15.02 -22.66 -10.69
CA PHE A 3 14.51 -21.92 -9.53
C PHE A 3 14.88 -22.63 -8.22
N ARG A 4 14.98 -21.87 -7.13
CA ARG A 4 15.12 -22.46 -5.79
C ARG A 4 13.91 -23.34 -5.48
N LYS A 5 14.11 -24.42 -4.72
CA LYS A 5 13.04 -25.37 -4.37
C LYS A 5 11.91 -24.73 -3.55
N ASP A 6 12.23 -23.67 -2.80
CA ASP A 6 11.33 -22.87 -1.97
C ASP A 6 10.81 -21.61 -2.70
N PHE A 7 10.91 -21.55 -4.04
CA PHE A 7 10.38 -20.43 -4.79
C PHE A 7 8.85 -20.37 -4.70
N LEU A 8 8.33 -19.21 -4.30
CA LEU A 8 6.90 -18.96 -4.10
C LEU A 8 6.20 -18.65 -5.43
N TRP A 9 5.84 -19.68 -6.19
CA TRP A 9 4.96 -19.55 -7.34
C TRP A 9 3.54 -19.19 -6.89
N GLY A 10 2.93 -18.17 -7.50
CA GLY A 10 1.63 -17.70 -7.06
C GLY A 10 0.99 -16.67 -7.98
N GLY A 11 -0.17 -16.20 -7.55
CA GLY A 11 -0.93 -15.13 -8.18
C GLY A 11 -1.20 -13.98 -7.21
N ALA A 12 -1.72 -12.87 -7.74
CA ALA A 12 -1.99 -11.67 -6.97
C ALA A 12 -3.36 -11.06 -7.29
N THR A 13 -4.04 -10.56 -6.27
CA THR A 13 -5.27 -9.78 -6.37
C THR A 13 -5.18 -8.52 -5.49
N ALA A 14 -6.16 -7.63 -5.65
CA ALA A 14 -6.35 -6.44 -4.83
C ALA A 14 -7.82 -6.34 -4.43
N ALA A 15 -8.09 -6.03 -3.16
CA ALA A 15 -9.42 -5.99 -2.57
C ALA A 15 -10.43 -5.25 -3.44
N ASN A 16 -10.09 -4.01 -3.82
CA ASN A 16 -10.91 -3.13 -4.65
C ASN A 16 -11.15 -3.63 -6.09
N GLN A 17 -10.35 -4.57 -6.59
CA GLN A 17 -10.51 -5.14 -7.92
C GLN A 17 -11.37 -6.40 -7.93
N CYS A 18 -11.40 -7.15 -6.82
CA CYS A 18 -11.99 -8.49 -6.82
C CYS A 18 -13.08 -8.74 -5.78
N GLU A 19 -13.03 -8.09 -4.61
CA GLU A 19 -13.94 -8.41 -3.49
C GLU A 19 -15.40 -8.11 -3.83
N GLY A 20 -15.69 -6.87 -4.21
CA GLY A 20 -17.07 -6.37 -4.19
C GLY A 20 -17.63 -6.30 -2.77
N GLY A 21 -18.95 -6.25 -2.64
CA GLY A 21 -19.61 -6.18 -1.33
C GLY A 21 -19.24 -4.90 -0.59
N ASP A 22 -19.36 -3.77 -1.30
CA ASP A 22 -18.85 -2.47 -0.88
C ASP A 22 -19.55 -1.92 0.38
N ASP A 23 -20.78 -2.36 0.65
CA ASP A 23 -21.63 -1.98 1.78
C ASP A 23 -21.93 -3.14 2.76
N GLN A 24 -21.30 -4.30 2.58
CA GLN A 24 -21.62 -5.50 3.35
C GLN A 24 -20.84 -5.60 4.65
N ASP A 25 -21.51 -6.12 5.68
CA ASP A 25 -20.94 -6.42 7.00
C ASP A 25 -20.20 -5.22 7.63
N GLY A 26 -20.79 -4.03 7.47
CA GLY A 26 -20.29 -2.79 8.07
C GLY A 26 -19.08 -2.17 7.36
N ARG A 27 -18.66 -2.68 6.19
CA ARG A 27 -17.60 -2.05 5.39
C ARG A 27 -17.98 -0.60 5.03
N GLY A 28 -17.02 0.31 5.21
CA GLY A 28 -17.13 1.70 4.76
C GLY A 28 -16.71 1.89 3.31
N LEU A 29 -17.11 3.01 2.72
CA LEU A 29 -16.71 3.40 1.38
C LEU A 29 -15.23 3.80 1.32
N ALA A 30 -14.51 3.34 0.31
CA ALA A 30 -13.12 3.74 0.03
C ALA A 30 -13.02 4.58 -1.25
N ASN A 31 -11.99 5.41 -1.34
CA ASN A 31 -11.65 6.22 -2.54
C ASN A 31 -11.59 5.40 -3.83
N VAL A 32 -11.08 4.18 -3.77
CA VAL A 32 -10.93 3.28 -4.92
C VAL A 32 -12.26 2.73 -5.43
N ASP A 33 -13.29 2.67 -4.58
CA ASP A 33 -14.65 2.26 -4.98
C ASP A 33 -15.27 3.30 -5.93
N LEU A 34 -14.88 4.56 -5.75
CA LEU A 34 -15.37 5.71 -6.48
C LEU A 34 -14.66 5.94 -7.82
N ALA A 35 -13.81 5.02 -8.28
CA ALA A 35 -13.16 5.13 -9.58
C ALA A 35 -14.08 4.59 -10.70
N PRO A 36 -14.77 5.44 -11.48
CA PRO A 36 -15.76 4.98 -12.44
C PRO A 36 -15.08 4.40 -13.69
N THR A 37 -15.90 3.86 -14.58
CA THR A 37 -15.52 3.66 -15.99
C THR A 37 -15.78 4.92 -16.82
N GLY A 38 -15.30 4.95 -18.06
CA GLY A 38 -15.59 6.03 -19.00
C GLY A 38 -14.74 7.30 -18.84
N LYS A 39 -15.22 8.39 -19.43
CA LYS A 39 -14.45 9.64 -19.67
C LYS A 39 -13.95 10.31 -18.39
N ASP A 40 -14.71 10.22 -17.29
CA ASP A 40 -14.38 10.91 -16.05
C ASP A 40 -13.40 10.10 -15.18
N ARG A 41 -13.16 8.82 -15.49
CA ARG A 41 -12.24 7.95 -14.73
C ARG A 41 -10.90 8.63 -14.47
N PHE A 42 -10.26 9.16 -15.52
CA PHE A 42 -8.93 9.75 -15.38
C PHE A 42 -8.95 10.96 -14.44
N ARG A 43 -9.91 11.86 -14.61
CA ARG A 43 -10.05 13.06 -13.77
C ARG A 43 -10.31 12.72 -12.31
N VAL A 44 -11.05 11.63 -12.05
CA VAL A 44 -11.34 11.16 -10.70
C VAL A 44 -10.08 10.58 -10.06
N ILE A 45 -9.41 9.62 -10.71
CA ILE A 45 -8.24 8.95 -10.13
C ILE A 45 -7.04 9.90 -9.97
N THR A 46 -6.99 10.98 -10.76
CA THR A 46 -6.00 12.05 -10.61
C THR A 46 -6.39 13.14 -9.60
N GLY A 47 -7.56 13.04 -8.97
CA GLY A 47 -8.03 14.01 -7.97
C GLY A 47 -8.43 15.37 -8.54
N GLU A 48 -8.66 15.46 -9.85
CA GLU A 48 -9.11 16.68 -10.55
C GLU A 48 -10.63 16.81 -10.57
N LYS A 49 -11.35 15.69 -10.46
CA LYS A 49 -12.80 15.65 -10.22
C LYS A 49 -13.04 15.00 -8.87
N LYS A 50 -13.63 15.77 -7.95
CA LYS A 50 -14.05 15.26 -6.64
C LYS A 50 -15.22 14.30 -6.83
N MET A 51 -15.13 13.17 -6.17
CA MET A 51 -16.22 12.22 -6.04
C MET A 51 -16.16 11.65 -4.63
N PHE A 52 -17.22 11.89 -3.86
CA PHE A 52 -17.29 11.51 -2.45
C PHE A 52 -18.30 10.39 -2.19
N THR A 53 -19.22 10.17 -3.13
CA THR A 53 -20.22 9.12 -3.09
C THR A 53 -20.48 8.62 -4.50
N PHE A 54 -21.22 7.52 -4.63
CA PHE A 54 -21.72 7.05 -5.92
C PHE A 54 -22.78 8.00 -6.46
N ASP A 55 -22.79 8.17 -7.78
CA ASP A 55 -23.88 8.80 -8.52
C ASP A 55 -24.56 7.80 -9.46
N GLU A 56 -25.68 8.21 -10.07
CA GLU A 56 -26.43 7.39 -11.04
C GLU A 56 -25.87 7.51 -12.47
N GLU A 57 -24.95 8.44 -12.73
CA GLU A 57 -24.40 8.70 -14.06
C GLU A 57 -23.25 7.74 -14.40
N HIS A 58 -22.59 7.18 -13.39
CA HIS A 58 -21.40 6.36 -13.55
C HIS A 58 -21.61 4.90 -13.16
N TYR A 59 -20.91 4.02 -13.88
CA TYR A 59 -20.74 2.63 -13.48
C TYR A 59 -19.41 2.45 -12.73
N TYR A 60 -19.48 1.84 -11.55
CA TYR A 60 -18.36 1.63 -10.62
C TYR A 60 -18.05 0.12 -10.50
N PRO A 61 -17.00 -0.39 -11.17
CA PRO A 61 -16.72 -1.83 -11.21
C PRO A 61 -16.40 -2.44 -9.84
N ALA A 62 -15.88 -1.64 -8.91
CA ALA A 62 -15.45 -2.10 -7.59
C ALA A 62 -16.62 -2.53 -6.68
N LYS A 63 -17.86 -2.10 -6.96
CA LYS A 63 -19.05 -2.51 -6.19
C LYS A 63 -19.25 -4.03 -6.22
N GLU A 64 -19.08 -4.62 -7.40
CA GLU A 64 -19.26 -6.06 -7.62
C GLU A 64 -17.92 -6.81 -7.63
N GLY A 65 -16.86 -6.19 -8.18
CA GLY A 65 -15.57 -6.86 -8.39
C GLY A 65 -15.74 -8.10 -9.27
N ILE A 66 -15.22 -9.24 -8.80
CA ILE A 66 -15.53 -10.56 -9.37
C ILE A 66 -16.34 -11.41 -8.37
N HIS A 67 -17.03 -10.75 -7.43
CA HIS A 67 -17.75 -11.36 -6.32
C HIS A 67 -16.88 -12.24 -5.41
N MET A 68 -15.59 -11.90 -5.25
CA MET A 68 -14.67 -12.69 -4.40
C MET A 68 -15.14 -12.69 -2.94
N TYR A 69 -15.80 -11.62 -2.47
CA TYR A 69 -16.34 -11.56 -1.11
C TYR A 69 -17.19 -12.80 -0.75
N HIS A 70 -17.99 -13.27 -1.71
CA HIS A 70 -18.88 -14.42 -1.55
C HIS A 70 -18.25 -15.74 -1.99
N ARG A 71 -17.21 -15.70 -2.82
CA ARG A 71 -16.66 -16.86 -3.55
C ARG A 71 -15.19 -17.16 -3.29
N TYR A 72 -14.57 -16.54 -2.29
CA TYR A 72 -13.15 -16.73 -2.00
C TYR A 72 -12.77 -18.20 -1.79
N LYS A 73 -13.64 -19.02 -1.19
CA LYS A 73 -13.38 -20.46 -1.00
C LYS A 73 -13.20 -21.21 -2.31
N GLU A 74 -14.07 -20.95 -3.28
CA GLU A 74 -13.99 -21.54 -4.62
C GLU A 74 -12.72 -21.05 -5.34
N ASN A 75 -12.44 -19.75 -5.28
CA ASN A 75 -11.27 -19.18 -5.96
C ASN A 75 -9.94 -19.68 -5.37
N ILE A 76 -9.87 -19.86 -4.05
CA ILE A 76 -8.67 -20.40 -3.37
C ILE A 76 -8.52 -21.90 -3.64
N ALA A 77 -9.62 -22.66 -3.71
CA ALA A 77 -9.59 -24.07 -4.09
C ALA A 77 -8.99 -24.26 -5.49
N LEU A 78 -9.42 -23.44 -6.46
CA LEU A 78 -8.86 -23.43 -7.82
C LEU A 78 -7.37 -23.04 -7.83
N SER A 79 -6.97 -22.08 -6.99
CA SER A 79 -5.56 -21.71 -6.82
C SER A 79 -4.72 -22.86 -6.28
N GLY A 80 -5.29 -23.64 -5.34
CA GLY A 80 -4.69 -24.86 -4.81
C GLY A 80 -4.55 -25.95 -5.88
N GLU A 81 -5.58 -26.18 -6.69
CA GLU A 81 -5.54 -27.11 -7.83
C GLU A 81 -4.46 -26.74 -8.85
N MET A 82 -4.30 -25.44 -9.14
CA MET A 82 -3.24 -24.93 -10.01
C MET A 82 -1.83 -25.07 -9.42
N GLY A 83 -1.72 -25.42 -8.13
CA GLY A 83 -0.46 -25.67 -7.44
C GLY A 83 0.21 -24.40 -6.88
N PHE A 84 -0.56 -23.36 -6.56
CA PHE A 84 -0.01 -22.15 -5.93
C PHE A 84 0.73 -22.49 -4.64
N LYS A 85 1.89 -21.85 -4.45
CA LYS A 85 2.64 -21.83 -3.18
C LYS A 85 2.39 -20.57 -2.39
N THR A 86 2.03 -19.48 -3.07
CA THR A 86 1.62 -18.24 -2.42
C THR A 86 0.42 -17.64 -3.11
N TYR A 87 -0.40 -16.93 -2.33
CA TYR A 87 -1.46 -16.08 -2.85
C TYR A 87 -1.27 -14.68 -2.26
N ARG A 88 -0.97 -13.72 -3.13
CA ARG A 88 -0.88 -12.32 -2.74
C ARG A 88 -2.26 -11.67 -2.82
N LEU A 89 -2.67 -11.03 -1.75
CA LEU A 89 -3.90 -10.24 -1.71
C LEU A 89 -3.66 -8.95 -0.93
N SER A 90 -4.61 -8.01 -1.03
CA SER A 90 -4.66 -6.88 -0.12
C SER A 90 -5.88 -6.98 0.78
N ILE A 91 -5.81 -6.31 1.93
CA ILE A 91 -6.97 -6.05 2.77
C ILE A 91 -7.56 -4.67 2.39
N ALA A 92 -8.85 -4.50 2.59
CA ALA A 92 -9.53 -3.21 2.53
C ALA A 92 -9.48 -2.57 3.91
N TRP A 93 -8.85 -1.40 4.04
CA TRP A 93 -8.81 -0.66 5.30
C TRP A 93 -10.23 -0.30 5.71
N SER A 94 -11.07 0.12 4.76
CA SER A 94 -12.46 0.47 5.03
C SER A 94 -13.33 -0.71 5.51
N ARG A 95 -12.89 -1.96 5.35
CA ARG A 95 -13.59 -3.12 5.89
C ARG A 95 -13.26 -3.36 7.37
N ILE A 96 -12.02 -3.05 7.78
CA ILE A 96 -11.55 -3.22 9.17
C ILE A 96 -11.86 -1.98 10.01
N PHE A 97 -11.68 -0.78 9.46
CA PHE A 97 -12.03 0.49 10.08
C PHE A 97 -12.87 1.31 9.10
N PRO A 98 -14.22 1.22 9.16
CA PRO A 98 -15.12 1.83 8.19
C PRO A 98 -14.92 3.33 7.94
N LYS A 99 -14.60 4.09 9.00
CA LYS A 99 -14.26 5.51 8.93
C LYS A 99 -12.75 5.75 9.04
N GLY A 100 -11.97 4.70 9.30
CA GLY A 100 -10.51 4.70 9.38
C GLY A 100 -9.92 5.18 10.71
N TYR A 101 -10.72 5.79 11.61
CA TYR A 101 -10.24 6.39 12.86
C TYR A 101 -10.80 5.73 14.13
N GLU A 102 -11.73 4.79 13.99
CA GLU A 102 -12.34 4.10 15.12
C GLU A 102 -11.28 3.42 15.97
N GLN A 103 -11.54 3.30 17.27
CA GLN A 103 -10.64 2.62 18.19
C GLN A 103 -10.77 1.10 18.07
N GLU A 104 -12.03 0.63 18.04
CA GLU A 104 -12.34 -0.78 17.86
C GLU A 104 -12.51 -1.11 16.37
N PRO A 105 -11.91 -2.21 15.88
CA PRO A 105 -12.09 -2.66 14.51
C PRO A 105 -13.49 -3.27 14.32
N ASN A 106 -13.93 -3.33 13.07
CA ASN A 106 -15.07 -4.11 12.65
C ASN A 106 -14.71 -5.61 12.64
N GLU A 107 -15.29 -6.39 13.55
CA GLU A 107 -14.96 -7.82 13.70
C GLU A 107 -15.33 -8.63 12.45
N GLU A 108 -16.45 -8.33 11.77
CA GLU A 108 -16.83 -9.05 10.55
C GLU A 108 -15.79 -8.86 9.44
N GLY A 109 -15.21 -7.65 9.35
CA GLY A 109 -14.10 -7.38 8.45
C GLY A 109 -12.85 -8.17 8.80
N LEU A 110 -12.52 -8.29 10.09
CA LEU A 110 -11.39 -9.09 10.54
C LEU A 110 -11.58 -10.58 10.27
N ALA A 111 -12.76 -11.10 10.57
CA ALA A 111 -13.15 -12.49 10.39
C ALA A 111 -13.16 -12.89 8.92
N PHE A 112 -13.58 -12.00 8.01
CA PHE A 112 -13.52 -12.24 6.57
C PHE A 112 -12.10 -12.59 6.10
N TYR A 113 -11.11 -11.76 6.43
CA TYR A 113 -9.71 -12.01 6.04
C TYR A 113 -9.09 -13.18 6.80
N GLU A 114 -9.43 -13.37 8.08
CA GLU A 114 -9.02 -14.56 8.83
C GLU A 114 -9.46 -15.84 8.11
N ASN A 115 -10.72 -15.89 7.67
CA ASN A 115 -11.27 -17.03 6.95
C ASN A 115 -10.58 -17.26 5.60
N ILE A 116 -10.20 -16.19 4.89
CA ILE A 116 -9.36 -16.31 3.68
C ILE A 116 -8.02 -16.96 4.00
N PHE A 117 -7.33 -16.52 5.05
CA PHE A 117 -6.01 -17.07 5.42
C PHE A 117 -6.11 -18.52 5.88
N LEU A 118 -7.14 -18.86 6.65
CA LEU A 118 -7.43 -20.24 7.04
C LEU A 118 -7.76 -21.12 5.83
N GLU A 119 -8.48 -20.59 4.84
CA GLU A 119 -8.76 -21.32 3.61
C GLU A 119 -7.49 -21.56 2.78
N CYS A 120 -6.62 -20.55 2.61
CA CYS A 120 -5.31 -20.72 1.96
C CYS A 120 -4.48 -21.83 2.62
N ARG A 121 -4.47 -21.88 3.96
CA ARG A 121 -3.75 -22.89 4.73
C ARG A 121 -4.22 -24.32 4.43
N LYS A 122 -5.52 -24.54 4.20
CA LYS A 122 -6.05 -25.88 3.85
C LYS A 122 -5.40 -26.45 2.59
N TYR A 123 -5.01 -25.58 1.65
CA TYR A 123 -4.38 -25.95 0.39
C TYR A 123 -2.85 -25.78 0.41
N GLY A 124 -2.25 -25.47 1.56
CA GLY A 124 -0.81 -25.25 1.68
C GLY A 124 -0.30 -24.01 0.93
N ILE A 125 -1.17 -23.00 0.78
CA ILE A 125 -0.85 -21.72 0.14
C ILE A 125 -0.45 -20.72 1.21
N GLU A 126 0.75 -20.13 1.09
CA GLU A 126 1.22 -19.05 1.97
C GLU A 126 0.61 -17.70 1.59
N PRO A 127 -0.15 -17.04 2.48
CA PRO A 127 -0.63 -15.70 2.21
C PRO A 127 0.51 -14.68 2.18
N LEU A 128 0.49 -13.81 1.16
CA LEU A 128 1.32 -12.60 1.11
C LEU A 128 0.39 -11.39 1.15
N VAL A 129 0.33 -10.71 2.29
CA VAL A 129 -0.72 -9.73 2.56
C VAL A 129 -0.22 -8.31 2.36
N THR A 130 -0.92 -7.56 1.52
CA THR A 130 -0.71 -6.12 1.34
C THR A 130 -1.67 -5.34 2.24
N ILE A 131 -1.15 -4.48 3.11
CA ILE A 131 -1.96 -3.72 4.06
C ILE A 131 -2.76 -2.64 3.31
N ILE A 132 -2.10 -1.85 2.46
CA ILE A 132 -2.76 -0.81 1.65
C ILE A 132 -2.45 -1.02 0.18
N HIS A 133 -3.50 -1.30 -0.56
CA HIS A 133 -3.50 -1.26 -2.02
C HIS A 133 -4.42 -0.13 -2.47
N PHE A 134 -3.96 1.12 -2.30
CA PHE A 134 -4.67 2.36 -2.65
C PHE A 134 -5.94 2.67 -1.83
N ASP A 135 -6.45 1.70 -1.07
CA ASP A 135 -7.65 1.79 -0.24
C ASP A 135 -7.47 2.80 0.92
N CYS A 136 -8.24 3.89 0.87
CA CYS A 136 -8.33 4.89 1.93
C CYS A 136 -9.82 5.14 2.23
N PRO A 137 -10.28 4.93 3.48
CA PRO A 137 -11.66 5.20 3.88
C PRO A 137 -12.08 6.64 3.54
N MET A 138 -13.24 6.81 2.90
CA MET A 138 -13.70 8.11 2.43
C MET A 138 -13.90 9.13 3.56
N HIS A 139 -14.23 8.68 4.76
CA HIS A 139 -14.28 9.55 5.92
C HIS A 139 -12.93 10.24 6.20
N LEU A 140 -11.80 9.55 6.02
CA LEU A 140 -10.47 10.14 6.17
C LEU A 140 -10.14 11.13 5.03
N VAL A 141 -10.65 10.85 3.83
CA VAL A 141 -10.54 11.75 2.68
C VAL A 141 -11.26 13.07 2.97
N GLU A 142 -12.53 12.99 3.38
CA GLU A 142 -13.39 14.16 3.59
C GLU A 142 -12.99 14.99 4.82
N GLN A 143 -12.69 14.35 5.95
CA GLN A 143 -12.44 15.06 7.21
C GLN A 143 -11.00 15.52 7.37
N TYR A 144 -10.04 14.79 6.77
CA TYR A 144 -8.62 15.04 6.98
C TYR A 144 -7.86 15.37 5.70
N GLY A 145 -8.47 15.25 4.52
CA GLY A 145 -7.77 15.41 3.24
C GLY A 145 -6.86 14.22 2.89
N ALA A 146 -7.13 13.06 3.51
CA ALA A 146 -6.33 11.83 3.40
C ALA A 146 -4.84 12.06 3.73
N TRP A 147 -3.93 11.45 2.96
CA TRP A 147 -2.51 11.34 3.30
C TRP A 147 -1.74 12.67 3.31
N ARG A 148 -2.34 13.79 2.86
CA ARG A 148 -1.74 15.12 3.11
C ARG A 148 -1.69 15.46 4.60
N ASN A 149 -2.51 14.81 5.42
CA ASN A 149 -2.60 15.03 6.85
C ASN A 149 -1.83 13.96 7.63
N ARG A 150 -0.89 14.42 8.46
CA ARG A 150 -0.01 13.54 9.25
C ARG A 150 -0.76 12.64 10.23
N LYS A 151 -2.00 12.97 10.62
CA LYS A 151 -2.82 12.13 11.50
C LYS A 151 -3.05 10.72 10.93
N LEU A 152 -3.08 10.56 9.60
CA LEU A 152 -3.25 9.26 8.96
C LEU A 152 -2.14 8.27 9.30
N VAL A 153 -0.95 8.75 9.64
CA VAL A 153 0.14 7.89 10.12
C VAL A 153 -0.29 7.16 11.41
N GLY A 154 -0.97 7.85 12.32
CA GLY A 154 -1.46 7.23 13.56
C GLY A 154 -2.66 6.30 13.33
N PHE A 155 -3.55 6.64 12.41
CA PHE A 155 -4.68 5.76 12.04
C PHE A 155 -4.18 4.46 11.39
N TYR A 156 -3.20 4.57 10.49
CA TYR A 156 -2.54 3.43 9.88
C TYR A 156 -1.72 2.61 10.90
N GLU A 157 -1.12 3.27 11.90
CA GLU A 157 -0.48 2.58 13.02
C GLU A 157 -1.49 1.69 13.76
N ASN A 158 -2.69 2.20 14.06
CA ASN A 158 -3.74 1.43 14.70
C ASN A 158 -4.15 0.21 13.87
N LEU A 159 -4.43 0.42 12.57
CA LEU A 159 -4.70 -0.67 11.62
C LEU A 159 -3.61 -1.73 11.66
N SER A 160 -2.34 -1.31 11.58
CA SER A 160 -1.18 -2.20 11.57
C SER A 160 -1.12 -3.04 12.86
N ARG A 161 -1.29 -2.41 14.03
CA ARG A 161 -1.29 -3.15 15.31
C ARG A 161 -2.40 -4.20 15.35
N VAL A 162 -3.61 -3.84 14.93
CA VAL A 162 -4.76 -4.76 14.94
C VAL A 162 -4.48 -5.96 14.04
N ILE A 163 -4.10 -5.75 12.78
CA ILE A 163 -3.95 -6.86 11.83
C ILE A 163 -2.73 -7.74 12.13
N PHE A 164 -1.61 -7.16 12.58
CA PHE A 164 -0.44 -7.96 12.94
C PHE A 164 -0.74 -8.84 14.15
N ASN A 165 -1.47 -8.34 15.15
CA ASN A 165 -1.88 -9.15 16.30
C ASN A 165 -2.94 -10.19 15.94
N ARG A 166 -4.00 -9.79 15.22
CA ARG A 166 -5.12 -10.68 14.84
C ARG A 166 -4.65 -11.85 13.98
N TYR A 167 -3.74 -11.60 13.03
CA TYR A 167 -3.29 -12.59 12.05
C TYR A 167 -1.90 -13.17 12.37
N LYS A 168 -1.42 -12.99 13.60
CA LYS A 168 -0.17 -13.58 14.06
C LYS A 168 -0.21 -15.10 13.89
N GLY A 169 0.84 -15.64 13.26
CA GLY A 169 0.92 -17.07 12.96
C GLY A 169 0.01 -17.55 11.82
N LEU A 170 -0.84 -16.68 11.24
CA LEU A 170 -1.59 -16.95 10.01
C LEU A 170 -0.88 -16.40 8.77
N VAL A 171 -0.16 -15.28 8.92
CA VAL A 171 0.51 -14.58 7.82
C VAL A 171 1.95 -14.27 8.22
N LYS A 172 2.90 -14.63 7.35
CA LYS A 172 4.34 -14.35 7.51
C LYS A 172 4.83 -13.23 6.60
N TYR A 173 4.28 -13.11 5.38
CA TYR A 173 4.76 -12.19 4.36
C TYR A 173 3.83 -10.99 4.23
N TRP A 174 4.39 -9.79 4.37
CA TRP A 174 3.64 -8.55 4.42
C TRP A 174 4.20 -7.51 3.46
N LEU A 175 3.31 -6.77 2.81
CA LEU A 175 3.61 -5.54 2.11
C LEU A 175 2.86 -4.39 2.78
N THR A 176 3.57 -3.33 3.16
CA THR A 176 2.93 -2.16 3.78
C THR A 176 2.06 -1.42 2.76
N PHE A 177 2.69 -0.84 1.74
CA PHE A 177 2.05 -0.14 0.64
C PHE A 177 2.38 -0.83 -0.68
N ASN A 178 1.36 -0.97 -1.52
CA ASN A 178 1.51 -1.35 -2.91
C ASN A 178 1.71 -0.11 -3.79
N GLU A 179 2.78 -0.11 -4.57
CA GLU A 179 3.06 0.90 -5.60
C GLU A 179 2.95 2.35 -5.10
N ILE A 180 3.56 2.65 -3.96
CA ILE A 180 3.49 3.97 -3.28
C ILE A 180 3.76 5.18 -4.22
N ASN A 181 4.59 4.99 -5.25
CA ASN A 181 4.90 6.03 -6.23
C ASN A 181 3.73 6.38 -7.17
N MET A 182 2.64 5.62 -7.16
CA MET A 182 1.42 5.92 -7.94
C MET A 182 0.72 7.18 -7.46
N ILE A 183 0.94 7.64 -6.23
CA ILE A 183 0.47 8.94 -5.75
C ILE A 183 0.91 10.10 -6.65
N LEU A 184 2.06 9.99 -7.32
CA LEU A 184 2.56 11.04 -8.21
C LEU A 184 1.77 11.11 -9.53
N HIS A 185 1.19 9.98 -9.95
CA HIS A 185 0.49 9.80 -11.22
C HIS A 185 -1.03 9.82 -11.08
N ALA A 186 -1.57 9.10 -10.10
CA ALA A 186 -2.99 8.99 -9.78
C ALA A 186 -3.22 9.25 -8.26
N PRO A 187 -3.04 10.49 -7.79
CA PRO A 187 -3.05 10.86 -6.37
C PRO A 187 -4.34 10.54 -5.61
N PHE A 188 -5.51 10.61 -6.26
CA PHE A 188 -6.77 10.22 -5.60
C PHE A 188 -6.84 8.72 -5.40
N MET A 189 -6.46 7.94 -6.42
CA MET A 189 -6.34 6.49 -6.28
C MET A 189 -5.27 6.13 -5.26
N GLY A 190 -4.03 6.57 -5.46
CA GLY A 190 -2.89 6.17 -4.65
C GLY A 190 -3.00 6.55 -3.18
N ALA A 191 -3.59 7.70 -2.86
CA ALA A 191 -3.55 8.28 -1.52
C ALA A 191 -4.79 9.12 -1.13
N GLY A 192 -5.91 8.97 -1.82
CA GLY A 192 -7.15 9.69 -1.48
C GLY A 192 -7.10 11.20 -1.69
N LEU A 193 -6.14 11.72 -2.46
CA LEU A 193 -5.94 13.16 -2.62
C LEU A 193 -6.78 13.74 -3.77
N TYR A 194 -7.59 14.77 -3.46
CA TYR A 194 -8.19 15.68 -4.43
C TYR A 194 -7.50 17.05 -4.38
N PHE A 195 -7.59 17.88 -5.42
CA PHE A 195 -6.95 19.19 -5.42
C PHE A 195 -7.97 20.33 -5.51
N GLU A 196 -7.72 21.38 -4.74
CA GLU A 196 -8.37 22.68 -4.92
C GLU A 196 -7.60 23.53 -5.95
N GLU A 197 -8.20 24.65 -6.40
CA GLU A 197 -7.57 25.54 -7.40
C GLU A 197 -6.21 26.10 -6.91
N ASP A 198 -6.11 26.43 -5.62
CA ASP A 198 -4.90 27.02 -5.02
C ASP A 198 -3.88 25.99 -4.52
N ASP A 199 -4.15 24.69 -4.67
CA ASP A 199 -3.23 23.66 -4.19
C ASP A 199 -1.93 23.63 -5.01
N ASN A 200 -0.80 23.71 -4.31
CA ASN A 200 0.48 23.26 -4.88
C ASN A 200 0.49 21.73 -4.97
N LYS A 201 -0.02 21.20 -6.08
CA LYS A 201 -0.20 19.77 -6.30
C LYS A 201 1.08 18.96 -6.09
N GLU A 202 2.23 19.49 -6.50
CA GLU A 202 3.52 18.79 -6.36
C GLU A 202 3.92 18.68 -4.89
N GLN A 203 3.83 19.78 -4.12
CA GLN A 203 4.12 19.78 -2.69
C GLN A 203 3.20 18.81 -1.93
N VAL A 204 1.89 18.85 -2.20
CA VAL A 204 0.90 17.98 -1.55
C VAL A 204 1.20 16.51 -1.82
N LYS A 205 1.49 16.15 -3.08
CA LYS A 205 1.86 14.78 -3.48
C LYS A 205 3.10 14.29 -2.73
N TYR A 206 4.16 15.10 -2.66
CA TYR A 206 5.39 14.71 -1.96
C TYR A 206 5.24 14.64 -0.45
N GLN A 207 4.42 15.51 0.14
CA GLN A 207 4.12 15.47 1.58
C GLN A 207 3.33 14.19 1.94
N ALA A 208 2.34 13.83 1.14
CA ALA A 208 1.58 12.61 1.34
C ALA A 208 2.45 11.35 1.17
N ALA A 209 3.33 11.31 0.16
CA ALA A 209 4.29 10.23 0.00
C ALA A 209 5.25 10.11 1.20
N ASP A 210 5.66 11.23 1.81
CA ASP A 210 6.48 11.22 3.04
C ASP A 210 5.73 10.59 4.22
N HIS A 211 4.44 10.91 4.39
CA HIS A 211 3.60 10.32 5.42
C HIS A 211 3.39 8.81 5.21
N GLU A 212 3.12 8.36 3.99
CA GLU A 212 2.98 6.92 3.67
C GLU A 212 4.30 6.16 3.95
N LEU A 213 5.45 6.76 3.65
CA LEU A 213 6.75 6.15 3.95
C LEU A 213 7.04 6.07 5.45
N LEU A 214 6.70 7.13 6.19
CA LEU A 214 6.79 7.12 7.65
C LEU A 214 5.87 6.02 8.24
N ALA A 215 4.64 5.93 7.75
CA ALA A 215 3.68 4.91 8.12
C ALA A 215 4.19 3.49 7.79
N SER A 216 4.80 3.30 6.61
CA SER A 216 5.45 2.05 6.21
C SER A 216 6.56 1.63 7.18
N ALA A 217 7.41 2.57 7.60
CA ALA A 217 8.48 2.29 8.55
C ALA A 217 7.93 1.90 9.94
N ILE A 218 6.86 2.56 10.38
CA ILE A 218 6.17 2.25 11.65
C ILE A 218 5.54 0.86 11.59
N ALA A 219 4.82 0.50 10.52
CA ALA A 219 4.26 -0.84 10.35
C ALA A 219 5.35 -1.92 10.33
N THR A 220 6.48 -1.66 9.66
CA THR A 220 7.62 -2.59 9.66
C THR A 220 8.16 -2.82 11.07
N LYS A 221 8.24 -1.77 11.89
CA LYS A 221 8.65 -1.90 13.28
C LYS A 221 7.66 -2.75 14.08
N ILE A 222 6.36 -2.46 13.96
CA ILE A 222 5.30 -3.17 14.69
C ILE A 222 5.24 -4.65 14.30
N ALA A 223 5.39 -4.96 13.01
CA ALA A 223 5.41 -6.34 12.53
C ALA A 223 6.45 -7.18 13.27
N HIS A 224 7.67 -6.68 13.43
CA HIS A 224 8.75 -7.38 14.13
C HIS A 224 8.61 -7.33 15.67
N GLU A 225 7.96 -6.31 16.23
CA GLU A 225 7.58 -6.29 17.65
C GLU A 225 6.56 -7.40 17.97
N VAL A 226 5.62 -7.65 17.05
CA VAL A 226 4.56 -8.66 17.22
C VAL A 226 5.09 -10.06 16.92
N ASP A 227 5.84 -10.24 15.84
CA ASP A 227 6.46 -11.50 15.46
C ASP A 227 7.78 -11.26 14.69
N PRO A 228 8.94 -11.63 15.24
CA PRO A 228 10.24 -11.42 14.59
C PRO A 228 10.41 -12.24 13.30
N GLU A 229 9.58 -13.26 13.06
CA GLU A 229 9.61 -14.05 11.83
C GLU A 229 8.95 -13.35 10.63
N ASN A 230 8.18 -12.28 10.87
CA ASN A 230 7.53 -11.53 9.80
C ASN A 230 8.54 -11.04 8.75
N GLN A 231 8.19 -11.21 7.48
CA GLN A 231 8.94 -10.70 6.34
C GLN A 231 8.18 -9.53 5.76
N VAL A 232 8.70 -8.32 5.97
CA VAL A 232 8.00 -7.08 5.58
C VAL A 232 8.73 -6.40 4.43
N GLY A 233 7.97 -6.05 3.39
CA GLY A 233 8.44 -5.27 2.27
C GLY A 233 7.52 -4.08 1.97
N CYS A 234 7.93 -3.30 0.97
CA CYS A 234 7.12 -2.27 0.34
C CYS A 234 7.26 -2.45 -1.18
N MET A 235 6.17 -2.30 -1.92
CA MET A 235 6.16 -2.50 -3.37
C MET A 235 6.23 -1.16 -4.11
N LEU A 236 6.98 -1.15 -5.21
CA LEU A 236 7.14 0.00 -6.10
C LEU A 236 6.73 -0.40 -7.52
N ALA A 237 6.01 0.49 -8.21
CA ALA A 237 5.77 0.37 -9.64
C ALA A 237 7.06 0.72 -10.40
N ALA A 238 7.94 -0.28 -10.52
CA ALA A 238 9.25 -0.15 -11.14
C ALA A 238 9.19 -0.44 -12.65
N GLY A 239 10.04 0.25 -13.40
CA GLY A 239 10.23 0.03 -14.83
C GLY A 239 11.48 0.78 -15.27
N THR A 240 12.23 0.18 -16.19
CA THR A 240 13.47 0.74 -16.73
C THR A 240 13.17 1.48 -18.01
N ASN A 241 13.69 2.70 -18.15
CA ASN A 241 13.63 3.44 -19.40
C ASN A 241 14.80 3.00 -20.29
N TYR A 242 14.49 2.57 -21.51
CA TYR A 242 15.49 2.26 -22.53
C TYR A 242 15.65 3.47 -23.45
N ALA A 243 16.89 3.71 -23.89
CA ALA A 243 17.16 4.73 -24.89
C ALA A 243 16.58 4.30 -26.24
N CYS A 244 15.99 5.24 -26.98
CA CYS A 244 15.45 4.96 -28.31
C CYS A 244 16.56 4.64 -29.33
N SER A 245 17.77 5.15 -29.11
CA SER A 245 18.95 4.86 -29.92
C SER A 245 20.25 4.86 -29.09
N CYS A 246 21.38 4.57 -29.73
CA CYS A 246 22.71 4.65 -29.12
C CYS A 246 23.29 6.08 -29.07
N LYS A 247 22.55 7.10 -29.55
CA LYS A 247 22.99 8.50 -29.46
C LYS A 247 23.21 8.89 -27.99
N PRO A 248 24.31 9.57 -27.65
CA PRO A 248 24.60 9.96 -26.26
C PRO A 248 23.47 10.74 -25.59
N GLU A 249 22.76 11.60 -26.33
CA GLU A 249 21.61 12.35 -25.84
C GLU A 249 20.44 11.45 -25.41
N ASP A 250 20.13 10.41 -26.18
CA ASP A 250 19.04 9.46 -25.89
C ASP A 250 19.41 8.58 -24.69
N VAL A 251 20.66 8.12 -24.62
CA VAL A 251 21.20 7.38 -23.47
C VAL A 251 21.15 8.23 -22.21
N TRP A 252 21.49 9.51 -22.30
CA TRP A 252 21.43 10.43 -21.18
C TRP A 252 20.00 10.75 -20.75
N ALA A 253 19.08 10.91 -21.70
CA ALA A 253 17.66 11.12 -21.44
C ALA A 253 17.05 9.92 -20.70
N ALA A 254 17.32 8.69 -21.15
CA ALA A 254 16.90 7.46 -20.47
C ALA A 254 17.45 7.39 -19.03
N LYS A 255 18.75 7.68 -18.83
CA LYS A 255 19.37 7.75 -17.49
C LYS A 255 18.74 8.82 -16.60
N LYS A 256 18.38 9.99 -17.14
CA LYS A 256 17.70 11.06 -16.40
C LYS A 256 16.28 10.66 -16.01
N ALA A 257 15.53 10.06 -16.93
CA ALA A 257 14.18 9.54 -16.67
C ALA A 257 14.21 8.47 -15.57
N ASP A 258 15.15 7.52 -15.66
CA ASP A 258 15.39 6.51 -14.62
C ASP A 258 15.78 7.11 -13.28
N ARG A 259 16.59 8.18 -13.27
CA ARG A 259 16.96 8.87 -12.02
C ARG A 259 15.79 9.65 -11.45
N LYS A 260 14.95 10.28 -12.26
CA LYS A 260 13.74 10.99 -11.81
C LYS A 260 12.74 10.00 -11.21
N ARG A 261 12.51 8.89 -11.92
CA ARG A 261 11.77 7.72 -11.46
C ARG A 261 12.39 7.27 -10.14
N ARG A 262 13.65 6.79 -10.14
CA ARG A 262 14.34 6.34 -8.92
C ARG A 262 14.35 7.35 -7.76
N LYS A 263 14.46 8.66 -7.97
CA LYS A 263 14.39 9.67 -6.89
C LYS A 263 12.99 9.77 -6.30
N ASN A 264 11.95 9.58 -7.12
CA ASN A 264 10.58 9.41 -6.66
C ASN A 264 10.38 8.03 -5.98
N HIS A 265 11.14 7.01 -6.39
CA HIS A 265 11.14 5.67 -5.77
C HIS A 265 11.95 5.58 -4.46
N LEU A 266 12.98 6.40 -4.28
CA LEU A 266 13.95 6.37 -3.16
C LEU A 266 13.65 7.45 -2.09
N ILE A 267 12.46 8.05 -2.11
CA ILE A 267 12.00 8.90 -0.99
C ILE A 267 12.11 8.10 0.33
N GLY A 268 12.03 6.77 0.28
CA GLY A 268 12.19 5.87 1.43
C GLY A 268 13.61 5.41 1.82
N THR A 269 14.70 5.72 1.08
CA THR A 269 16.00 5.03 1.36
C THR A 269 17.21 5.91 1.64
N LYS A 270 17.24 7.21 1.29
CA LYS A 270 18.42 8.07 1.62
C LYS A 270 18.13 9.52 2.00
N LYS A 271 16.99 10.11 1.61
CA LYS A 271 16.78 11.56 1.73
C LYS A 271 16.20 12.06 3.05
N LEU A 272 15.60 11.20 3.87
CA LEU A 272 15.13 11.56 5.21
C LEU A 272 16.28 11.88 6.19
N SER A 273 17.53 11.50 5.89
CA SER A 273 18.69 11.92 6.70
C SER A 273 19.15 13.35 6.41
N GLN A 274 18.86 13.93 5.23
CA GLN A 274 19.44 15.22 4.84
C GLN A 274 18.42 16.37 4.82
N ALA A 275 17.14 16.10 4.55
CA ALA A 275 16.10 17.13 4.60
C ALA A 275 15.63 17.41 6.04
N THR A 276 15.45 16.36 6.86
CA THR A 276 15.07 16.48 8.27
C THR A 276 16.18 17.13 9.11
N VAL A 277 17.46 16.86 8.80
CA VAL A 277 18.59 17.54 9.49
C VAL A 277 18.67 19.03 9.18
N LYS A 278 18.09 19.50 8.06
CA LYS A 278 18.12 20.93 7.70
C LYS A 278 16.98 21.73 8.35
N SER A 279 15.84 21.12 8.65
CA SER A 279 14.74 21.78 9.39
C SER A 279 14.85 21.64 10.91
N TYR A 280 15.61 20.66 11.43
CA TYR A 280 15.85 20.48 12.86
C TYR A 280 17.07 21.22 13.43
N LYS A 281 17.76 22.05 12.64
CA LYS A 281 18.88 22.88 13.13
C LYS A 281 18.45 24.10 13.97
N THR A 282 17.16 24.25 14.30
CA THR A 282 16.67 25.38 15.11
C THR A 282 16.09 25.01 16.48
N LYS A 283 16.26 23.79 17.00
CA LYS A 283 16.11 23.52 18.46
C LYS A 283 17.06 22.40 18.90
N LYS A 284 18.18 22.82 19.50
CA LYS A 284 19.12 21.98 20.27
C LYS A 284 18.40 21.40 21.51
N ASN A 285 18.76 20.18 21.93
CA ASN A 285 18.44 19.49 23.20
C ASN A 285 17.38 18.36 23.21
N ILE A 286 17.37 17.43 22.25
CA ILE A 286 16.79 16.09 22.49
C ILE A 286 17.63 15.02 21.76
N GLN A 287 18.89 14.83 22.17
CA GLN A 287 19.70 13.72 21.65
C GLN A 287 20.48 12.94 22.71
N GLU A 288 20.39 13.31 23.99
CA GLU A 288 21.09 12.61 25.08
C GLU A 288 20.22 11.66 25.91
N LYS A 289 18.93 11.44 25.58
CA LYS A 289 18.04 10.65 26.46
C LYS A 289 17.72 9.21 26.05
N HIS A 290 18.07 8.74 24.85
CA HIS A 290 17.61 7.41 24.38
C HIS A 290 18.60 6.55 23.59
N GLY A 291 19.91 6.76 23.68
CA GLY A 291 20.93 5.73 23.38
C GLY A 291 20.74 4.88 22.11
N PHE A 292 20.42 5.47 20.96
CA PHE A 292 20.24 4.73 19.70
C PHE A 292 21.53 4.71 18.87
N THR A 293 21.94 3.53 18.44
CA THR A 293 22.80 3.31 17.26
C THR A 293 21.94 2.57 16.23
N CYS A 294 21.75 3.16 15.04
CA CYS A 294 21.05 2.52 13.93
C CYS A 294 22.10 2.05 12.93
N SER A 295 22.34 0.73 12.87
CA SER A 295 23.23 0.14 11.87
C SER A 295 22.55 0.12 10.49
N SER A 296 23.29 0.52 9.49
CA SER A 296 22.88 0.70 8.09
C SER A 296 22.58 -0.60 7.32
N GLU A 297 22.46 -1.74 8.01
CA GLU A 297 22.37 -3.07 7.41
C GLU A 297 20.94 -3.59 7.24
N CYS A 298 19.94 -3.02 7.91
CA CYS A 298 18.54 -3.46 7.78
C CYS A 298 17.81 -2.99 6.50
N PHE A 299 18.43 -2.18 5.64
CA PHE A 299 17.73 -1.54 4.50
C PHE A 299 18.13 -2.06 3.11
N PHE A 300 18.91 -3.14 3.03
CA PHE A 300 19.45 -3.67 1.76
C PHE A 300 19.17 -5.16 1.53
N LEU A 301 18.07 -5.71 2.03
CA LEU A 301 17.70 -7.11 1.74
C LEU A 301 16.59 -7.22 0.69
N VAL A 302 16.81 -6.68 -0.51
CA VAL A 302 16.12 -7.13 -1.74
C VAL A 302 17.05 -7.24 -2.96
N TYR A 303 18.35 -6.89 -2.90
CA TYR A 303 19.21 -6.97 -4.11
C TYR A 303 20.67 -7.43 -3.92
N HIS A 304 21.09 -7.96 -2.77
CA HIS A 304 22.40 -8.62 -2.65
C HIS A 304 22.38 -9.86 -1.73
N SER A 305 22.17 -11.03 -2.34
CA SER A 305 22.75 -12.31 -1.85
C SER A 305 23.01 -13.31 -2.99
N LEU A 306 23.36 -12.81 -4.18
CA LEU A 306 23.93 -13.61 -5.26
C LEU A 306 25.21 -12.91 -5.72
N GLY A 307 26.34 -13.32 -5.17
CA GLY A 307 27.63 -12.72 -5.50
C GLY A 307 28.77 -13.07 -4.54
N SER A 308 28.92 -14.35 -4.18
CA SER A 308 30.18 -15.04 -3.88
C SER A 308 29.88 -16.47 -3.48
#